data_AF-A0A8T5LA72-F1
#
_entry.id   AF-A0A8T5LA72-F1
#
_cell.length_a   1.000
_cell.length_b   1.000
_cell.length_c   1.000
_cell.angle_alpha   90.00
_cell.angle_beta   90.00
_cell.angle_gamma   90.00
#
_symmetry.space_group_name_H-M   'P 1'
#
loop_
_entity.id
_entity.type
_entity.pdbx_description
1 polymer ?
#
loop_
_entity_poly.entity_id
_entity_poly.type
_entity_poly.pdbx_seq_one_letter_code
_entity_poly.pdbx_strand_id
1 'polypeptide(L)'
;MDLIKISPNKERVKSILKMVSLIEERIRTENKEKMAALIVVDYYEMIKELATAALLADGYKTLSHKDLIDYIKEKYSEFDAYETSFLNDLRILRNRISYEGLFIEPSFLFRNEPTFKEIIQKLRGLINKKIS
;
A
#
# COMPACT_ATOMS: atom_id res chain seq x y z
N MET A 1 -16.61 -2.22 8.56
CA MET A 1 -16.04 -2.27 7.20
C MET A 1 -17.16 -2.42 6.20
N ASP A 2 -17.18 -1.62 5.14
CA ASP A 2 -18.07 -1.80 4.00
C ASP A 2 -17.34 -2.57 2.88
N LEU A 3 -17.66 -3.87 2.77
CA LEU A 3 -17.04 -4.80 1.84
C LEU A 3 -18.08 -5.36 0.88
N ILE A 4 -17.74 -5.34 -0.41
CA ILE A 4 -18.59 -5.88 -1.47
C ILE A 4 -18.01 -7.23 -1.91
N LYS A 5 -18.79 -8.30 -1.75
CA LYS A 5 -18.42 -9.63 -2.22
C LYS A 5 -18.42 -9.69 -3.75
N ILE A 6 -17.39 -10.29 -4.32
CA ILE A 6 -17.19 -10.50 -5.76
C ILE A 6 -16.56 -11.89 -5.99
N SER A 7 -16.47 -12.31 -7.24
CA SER A 7 -15.61 -13.44 -7.60
C SER A 7 -14.13 -13.03 -7.49
N PRO A 8 -13.24 -13.89 -6.95
CA PRO A 8 -11.80 -13.64 -6.97
C PRO A 8 -11.31 -13.31 -8.38
N ASN A 9 -10.49 -12.25 -8.51
CA ASN A 9 -10.05 -11.75 -9.81
C ASN A 9 -8.53 -11.82 -9.96
N LYS A 10 -8.00 -13.00 -10.31
CA LYS A 10 -6.56 -13.24 -10.48
C LYS A 10 -5.93 -12.39 -11.59
N GLU A 11 -6.66 -12.11 -12.67
CA GLU A 11 -6.15 -11.26 -13.75
C GLU A 11 -5.92 -9.83 -13.28
N ARG A 12 -6.90 -9.25 -12.57
CA ARG A 12 -6.76 -7.91 -12.00
C ARG A 12 -5.61 -7.84 -11.00
N VAL A 13 -5.43 -8.87 -10.17
CA VAL A 13 -4.28 -8.98 -9.27
C VAL A 13 -2.95 -8.93 -10.03
N LYS A 14 -2.81 -9.68 -11.13
CA LYS A 14 -1.61 -9.65 -11.97
C LYS A 14 -1.37 -8.27 -12.59
N SER A 15 -2.42 -7.59 -13.07
CA SER A 15 -2.31 -6.22 -13.58
C SER A 15 -1.84 -5.23 -12.51
N ILE A 16 -2.35 -5.36 -11.29
CA ILE A 16 -1.91 -4.55 -10.15
C ILE A 16 -0.44 -4.78 -9.85
N LEU A 17 0.02 -6.04 -9.79
CA LEU A 17 1.43 -6.36 -9.55
C LEU A 17 2.36 -5.72 -10.61
N LYS A 18 1.92 -5.68 -11.87
CA LYS A 18 2.65 -4.98 -12.95
C LYS A 18 2.71 -3.47 -12.68
N MET A 19 1.61 -2.83 -12.30
CA MET A 19 1.61 -1.40 -11.96
C MET A 19 2.53 -1.09 -10.78
N VAL A 20 2.49 -1.91 -9.72
CA VAL A 20 3.37 -1.76 -8.56
C VAL A 20 4.85 -1.83 -8.97
N SER A 21 5.22 -2.71 -9.90
CA SER A 21 6.62 -2.76 -10.38
C SER A 21 7.07 -1.49 -11.10
N LEU A 22 6.18 -0.80 -11.81
CA LEU A 22 6.49 0.47 -12.47
C LEU A 22 6.69 1.60 -11.46
N ILE A 23 5.87 1.62 -10.39
CA ILE A 23 6.04 2.60 -9.31
C ILE A 23 7.36 2.34 -8.58
N GLU A 24 7.70 1.08 -8.32
CA GLU A 24 8.97 0.68 -7.70
C GLU A 24 10.19 1.15 -8.52
N GLU A 25 10.13 0.99 -9.84
CA GLU A 25 11.14 1.50 -10.76
C GLU A 25 11.26 3.03 -10.73
N ARG A 26 10.13 3.74 -10.66
CA ARG A 26 10.12 5.20 -10.51
C ARG A 26 10.80 5.63 -9.21
N ILE A 27 10.40 5.07 -8.07
CA ILE A 27 11.01 5.38 -6.76
C ILE A 27 12.54 5.16 -6.78
N ARG A 28 13.01 4.12 -7.46
CA ARG A 28 14.44 3.80 -7.57
C ARG A 28 15.23 4.84 -8.36
N THR A 29 14.61 5.47 -9.34
CA THR A 29 15.28 6.40 -10.27
C THR A 29 15.13 7.87 -9.87
N GLU A 30 14.18 8.19 -8.99
CA GLU A 30 13.95 9.56 -8.52
C GLU A 30 14.98 10.07 -7.50
N ASN A 31 15.16 11.39 -7.48
CA ASN A 31 16.00 12.06 -6.49
C ASN A 31 15.27 12.16 -5.15
N LYS A 32 15.62 11.29 -4.20
CA LYS A 32 14.98 11.21 -2.88
C LYS A 32 15.05 12.48 -2.03
N GLU A 33 16.09 13.29 -2.19
CA GLU A 33 16.23 14.57 -1.47
C GLU A 33 15.22 15.62 -1.96
N LYS A 34 14.89 15.59 -3.26
CA LYS A 34 13.98 16.57 -3.86
C LYS A 34 12.52 16.09 -3.88
N MET A 35 12.34 14.78 -4.03
CA MET A 35 11.04 14.16 -4.33
C MET A 35 10.45 13.43 -3.13
N ALA A 36 10.97 13.64 -1.92
CA ALA A 36 10.59 12.89 -0.71
C ALA A 36 9.07 12.78 -0.51
N ALA A 37 8.35 13.90 -0.63
CA ALA A 37 6.89 13.91 -0.49
C ALA A 37 6.19 13.03 -1.55
N LEU A 38 6.61 13.10 -2.81
CA LEU A 38 6.04 12.31 -3.91
C LEU A 38 6.38 10.83 -3.77
N ILE A 39 7.60 10.51 -3.36
CA ILE A 39 8.02 9.13 -3.10
C ILE A 39 7.25 8.52 -1.93
N VAL A 40 6.96 9.29 -0.88
CA VAL A 40 6.10 8.82 0.23
C VAL A 40 4.67 8.53 -0.25
N VAL A 41 4.12 9.38 -1.11
CA VAL A 41 2.82 9.11 -1.76
C VAL A 41 2.89 7.83 -2.59
N ASP A 42 3.96 7.63 -3.35
CA ASP A 42 4.15 6.44 -4.18
C ASP A 42 4.24 5.16 -3.36
N TYR A 43 4.94 5.19 -2.22
CA TYR A 43 4.95 4.07 -1.28
C TYR A 43 3.54 3.75 -0.76
N TYR A 44 2.77 4.77 -0.39
CA TYR A 44 1.38 4.56 0.01
C TYR A 44 0.54 3.95 -1.11
N GLU A 45 0.66 4.46 -2.34
CA GLU A 45 -0.07 3.92 -3.48
C GLU A 45 0.29 2.46 -3.76
N MET A 46 1.58 2.10 -3.72
CA MET A 46 2.02 0.71 -3.86
C MET A 46 1.38 -0.20 -2.81
N ILE A 47 1.45 0.21 -1.54
CA ILE A 47 0.87 -0.54 -0.42
C ILE A 47 -0.64 -0.69 -0.58
N LYS A 48 -1.35 0.40 -0.91
CA LYS A 48 -2.79 0.41 -1.12
C LYS A 48 -3.21 -0.49 -2.29
N GLU A 49 -2.49 -0.45 -3.40
CA GLU A 49 -2.74 -1.32 -4.55
C GLU A 49 -2.48 -2.80 -4.20
N LEU A 50 -1.41 -3.10 -3.48
CA LEU A 50 -1.12 -4.47 -3.02
C LEU A 50 -2.18 -4.97 -2.02
N ALA A 51 -2.61 -4.16 -1.06
CA ALA A 51 -3.71 -4.51 -0.16
C ALA A 51 -5.01 -4.74 -0.95
N THR A 52 -5.28 -3.92 -1.97
CA THR A 52 -6.42 -4.11 -2.88
C THR A 52 -6.30 -5.45 -3.62
N ALA A 53 -5.11 -5.81 -4.11
CA ALA A 53 -4.88 -7.10 -4.75
C ALA A 53 -5.11 -8.28 -3.78
N ALA A 54 -4.70 -8.17 -2.52
CA ALA A 54 -4.99 -9.19 -1.51
C ALA A 54 -6.50 -9.35 -1.27
N LEU A 55 -7.24 -8.23 -1.13
CA LEU A 55 -8.70 -8.22 -0.97
C LEU A 55 -9.42 -8.82 -2.20
N LEU A 56 -8.98 -8.47 -3.41
CA LEU A 56 -9.51 -9.01 -4.68
C LEU A 56 -9.26 -10.51 -4.81
N ALA A 57 -8.09 -10.99 -4.36
CA ALA A 57 -7.79 -12.42 -4.35
C ALA A 57 -8.69 -13.20 -3.39
N ASP A 58 -9.20 -12.54 -2.34
CA ASP A 58 -10.18 -13.11 -1.40
C ASP A 58 -11.63 -12.99 -1.86
N GLY A 59 -11.90 -12.39 -3.02
CA GLY A 59 -13.25 -12.24 -3.55
C GLY A 59 -14.01 -11.09 -2.90
N TYR A 60 -13.32 -10.02 -2.54
CA TYR A 60 -13.94 -8.80 -2.02
C TYR A 60 -13.38 -7.55 -2.72
N LYS A 61 -14.11 -6.45 -2.58
CA LYS A 61 -13.64 -5.10 -2.91
C LYS A 61 -14.21 -4.08 -1.92
N THR A 62 -13.57 -2.94 -1.82
CA THR A 62 -14.07 -1.78 -1.07
C THR A 62 -13.71 -0.49 -1.81
N LEU A 63 -14.45 0.58 -1.53
CA LEU A 63 -14.15 1.94 -2.00
C LEU A 63 -13.41 2.76 -0.94
N SER A 64 -13.30 2.24 0.28
CA SER A 64 -12.73 2.95 1.42
C SER A 64 -11.33 2.43 1.71
N HIS A 65 -10.34 3.31 1.65
CA HIS A 65 -8.97 2.96 2.05
C HIS A 65 -8.88 2.59 3.54
N LYS A 66 -9.77 3.14 4.36
CA LYS A 66 -9.86 2.79 5.78
C LYS A 66 -10.34 1.35 5.93
N ASP A 67 -11.43 0.98 5.25
CA ASP A 67 -11.96 -0.39 5.31
C ASP A 67 -10.98 -1.39 4.71
N LEU A 68 -10.17 -0.98 3.73
CA LEU A 68 -9.09 -1.80 3.20
C LEU A 68 -8.04 -2.12 4.28
N ILE A 69 -7.61 -1.12 5.07
CA ILE A 69 -6.64 -1.30 6.15
C ILE A 69 -7.26 -2.13 7.29
N ASP A 70 -8.50 -1.84 7.66
CA ASP A 70 -9.24 -2.60 8.67
C ASP A 70 -9.38 -4.07 8.26
N TYR A 71 -9.62 -4.34 6.96
CA TYR A 71 -9.65 -5.71 6.44
C TYR A 71 -8.31 -6.41 6.59
N ILE A 72 -7.20 -5.74 6.24
CA ILE A 72 -5.86 -6.32 6.40
C ILE A 72 -5.60 -6.67 7.86
N LYS A 73 -5.93 -5.75 8.78
CA LYS A 73 -5.77 -5.91 10.22
C LYS A 73 -6.56 -7.10 10.77
N GLU A 74 -7.81 -7.26 10.36
CA GLU A 74 -8.68 -8.33 10.88
C GLU A 74 -8.40 -9.70 10.23
N LYS A 75 -7.98 -9.71 8.96
CA LYS A 75 -7.87 -10.95 8.18
C LYS A 75 -6.51 -11.60 8.21
N TYR A 76 -5.43 -10.83 8.33
CA TYR A 76 -4.06 -11.32 8.19
C TYR A 76 -3.25 -11.07 9.45
N SER A 77 -2.91 -12.17 10.15
CA SER A 77 -2.10 -12.13 11.38
C SER A 77 -0.64 -11.73 11.14
N GLU A 78 -0.19 -11.69 9.88
CA GLU A 78 1.15 -11.24 9.51
C GLU A 78 1.40 -9.75 9.79
N PHE A 79 0.34 -8.95 10.01
CA PHE A 79 0.44 -7.53 10.33
C PHE A 79 0.14 -7.27 11.79
N ASP A 80 1.04 -6.54 12.45
CA ASP A 80 0.86 -6.17 13.84
C ASP A 80 0.06 -4.85 14.01
N ALA A 81 -0.20 -4.49 15.26
CA ALA A 81 -0.92 -3.26 15.61
C ALA A 81 -0.14 -2.00 15.21
N TYR A 82 1.19 -2.04 15.24
CA TYR A 82 2.02 -0.92 14.85
C TYR A 82 1.94 -0.68 13.35
N GLU A 83 2.08 -1.72 12.53
CA GLU A 83 2.00 -1.64 11.07
C GLU A 83 0.63 -1.15 10.61
N THR A 84 -0.44 -1.68 11.19
CA THR A 84 -1.80 -1.26 10.83
C THR A 84 -2.10 0.18 11.25
N SER A 85 -1.58 0.64 12.39
CA SER A 85 -1.62 2.05 12.79
C SER A 85 -0.82 2.92 11.81
N PHE A 86 0.40 2.49 11.48
CA PHE A 86 1.29 3.19 10.55
C PHE A 86 0.67 3.35 9.16
N LEU A 87 -0.04 2.33 8.67
CA LEU A 87 -0.80 2.41 7.41
C LEU A 87 -1.91 3.46 7.45
N ASN A 88 -2.61 3.58 8.57
CA ASN A 88 -3.65 4.59 8.73
C ASN A 88 -3.05 6.00 8.81
N ASP A 89 -1.93 6.17 9.50
CA ASP A 89 -1.19 7.44 9.54
C ASP A 89 -0.67 7.82 8.15
N LEU A 90 -0.13 6.85 7.41
CA LEU A 90 0.34 7.05 6.04
C LEU A 90 -0.81 7.43 5.08
N ARG A 91 -2.01 6.86 5.25
CA ARG A 91 -3.22 7.26 4.50
C ARG A 91 -3.55 8.73 4.74
N ILE A 92 -3.50 9.18 5.99
CA ILE A 92 -3.76 10.58 6.35
C ILE A 92 -2.65 11.46 5.76
N LEU A 93 -1.39 11.07 5.92
CA LEU A 93 -0.24 11.80 5.42
C LEU A 93 -0.28 11.98 3.90
N ARG A 94 -0.57 10.91 3.15
CA ARG A 94 -0.71 10.96 1.69
C ARG A 94 -1.79 11.96 1.27
N ASN A 95 -2.93 11.99 1.97
CA ASN A 95 -3.97 12.98 1.66
C ASN A 95 -3.48 14.42 1.87
N ARG A 96 -2.76 14.68 2.96
CA ARG A 96 -2.19 16.00 3.23
C ARG A 96 -1.15 16.39 2.17
N ILE A 97 -0.31 15.45 1.73
CA ILE A 97 0.65 15.72 0.64
C ILE A 97 -0.10 16.02 -0.67
N SER A 98 -1.02 15.15 -1.08
CA SER A 98 -1.68 15.24 -2.40
C SER A 98 -2.70 16.36 -2.52
N TYR A 99 -3.42 16.70 -1.45
CA TYR A 99 -4.53 17.67 -1.50
C TYR A 99 -4.23 18.99 -0.80
N GLU A 100 -3.35 19.00 0.21
CA GLU A 100 -2.99 20.21 0.96
C GLU A 100 -1.60 20.73 0.57
N GLY A 101 -0.85 20.00 -0.25
CA GLY A 101 0.51 20.38 -0.65
C GLY A 101 1.53 20.29 0.48
N LEU A 102 1.29 19.43 1.49
CA LEU A 102 2.21 19.23 2.60
C LEU A 102 3.59 18.77 2.08
N PHE A 103 4.63 19.51 2.45
CA PHE A 103 6.00 19.13 2.18
C PHE A 103 6.51 18.14 3.25
N ILE A 104 7.36 17.21 2.82
CA ILE A 104 7.95 16.18 3.67
C ILE A 104 9.46 16.28 3.60
N GLU A 105 10.09 16.40 4.77
CA GLU A 105 11.53 16.35 4.90
C GLU A 105 12.07 14.99 4.41
N PRO A 106 13.15 14.95 3.63
CA PRO A 106 13.77 13.70 3.16
C PRO A 106 14.09 12.72 4.29
N SER A 107 14.43 13.25 5.46
CA SER A 107 14.68 12.44 6.67
C SER A 107 13.49 11.55 7.06
N PHE A 108 12.25 11.98 6.81
CA PHE A 108 11.07 11.15 7.04
C PHE A 108 11.05 9.95 6.10
N LEU A 109 11.30 10.17 4.80
CA LEU A 109 11.39 9.09 3.83
C LEU A 109 12.47 8.08 4.24
N PHE A 110 13.69 8.54 4.52
CA PHE A 110 14.80 7.65 4.86
C PHE A 110 14.56 6.84 6.13
N ARG A 111 13.95 7.42 7.17
CA ARG A 111 13.63 6.71 8.42
C ARG A 111 12.56 5.64 8.23
N ASN A 112 11.59 5.88 7.35
CA ASN A 112 10.40 5.03 7.20
C ASN A 112 10.45 4.07 6.01
N GLU A 113 11.40 4.26 5.07
CA GLU A 113 11.58 3.40 3.91
C GLU A 113 11.73 1.90 4.26
N PRO A 114 12.46 1.50 5.33
CA PRO A 114 12.48 0.10 5.75
C PRO A 114 11.08 -0.44 6.08
N THR A 115 10.28 0.31 6.84
CA THR A 115 8.91 -0.06 7.21
C THR A 115 8.02 -0.19 5.97
N PHE A 116 8.12 0.76 5.00
CA PHE A 116 7.38 0.65 3.75
C PHE A 116 7.71 -0.65 3.00
N LYS A 117 9.00 -0.98 2.90
CA LYS A 117 9.47 -2.18 2.21
C LYS A 117 9.03 -3.47 2.90
N GLU A 118 9.06 -3.51 4.24
CA GLU A 118 8.59 -4.67 5.00
C GLU A 118 7.11 -4.96 4.74
N ILE A 119 6.25 -3.93 4.85
CA ILE A 119 4.81 -4.06 4.57
C ILE A 119 4.57 -4.53 3.13
N ILE A 120 5.27 -3.95 2.15
CA ILE A 120 5.19 -4.35 0.74
C ILE A 120 5.56 -5.83 0.57
N GLN A 121 6.63 -6.30 1.24
CA GLN A 121 7.05 -7.70 1.19
C GLN A 121 6.01 -8.63 1.80
N LYS A 122 5.43 -8.28 2.96
CA LYS A 122 4.34 -9.05 3.58
C LYS A 122 3.14 -9.17 2.65
N LEU A 123 2.69 -8.06 2.05
CA LEU A 123 1.57 -8.06 1.09
C LEU A 123 1.88 -8.91 -0.15
N ARG A 124 3.08 -8.79 -0.74
CA ARG A 124 3.49 -9.63 -1.87
C ARG A 124 3.47 -11.12 -1.50
N GLY A 125 3.97 -11.47 -0.31
CA GLY A 125 3.93 -12.83 0.21
C GLY A 125 2.51 -13.39 0.32
N LEU A 126 1.56 -12.59 0.83
CA LEU A 126 0.15 -12.96 0.89
C LEU A 126 -0.46 -13.19 -0.48
N ILE A 127 -0.23 -12.26 -1.42
CA ILE A 127 -0.78 -12.34 -2.78
C ILE A 127 -0.26 -13.59 -3.48
N ASN A 128 1.05 -13.84 -3.41
CA ASN A 128 1.68 -15.00 -4.05
C ASN A 128 1.05 -16.31 -3.57
N LYS A 129 0.84 -16.49 -2.26
CA LYS A 129 0.16 -17.68 -1.70
C LYS A 129 -1.25 -17.92 -2.28
N LYS A 130 -1.94 -16.87 -2.76
CA LYS A 130 -3.32 -16.95 -3.28
C LYS A 130 -3.41 -17.12 -4.79
N ILE A 131 -2.41 -16.62 -5.52
CA ILE A 131 -2.41 -16.67 -6.99
C ILE A 131 -1.60 -17.84 -7.56
N SER A 132 -0.72 -18.43 -6.76
CA SER A 132 -0.09 -19.73 -7.04
C SER A 132 -1.10 -20.84 -7.31
#